data_AF-A0A923K0K8-F1
#
_entry.id   AF-A0A923K0K8-F1
#
_cell.length_a   1.000
_cell.length_b   1.000
_cell.length_c   1.000
_cell.angle_alpha   90.00
_cell.angle_beta   90.00
_cell.angle_gamma   90.00
#
_symmetry.space_group_name_H-M   'P 1'
#
loop_
_entity.id
_entity.type
_entity.pdbx_description
1 polymer ?
#
loop_
_entity_poly.entity_id
_entity_poly.type
_entity_poly.pdbx_seq_one_letter_code
_entity_poly.pdbx_strand_id
1 'polypeptide(L)'
;MNTWNVRVIALLAVVGSYWFVYQHGRSVERAQAATASAQRDSGDRLAEMLGERGERAKEQQRVEAQEEVSAHAQEQRTIAEGAAAGAHAAGQRLRDEAGKLAASVGCSGPDPAVAARSEAARRAAMVLSDLLARADARAGELAAAFDRARIAGLACEKSYNALVKPPG
;
A
#
# COMPACT_ATOMS: atom_id res chain seq x y z
N MET A 1 49.01 6.91 -82.54
CA MET A 1 47.74 6.50 -81.89
C MET A 1 46.61 6.70 -82.89
N ASN A 2 45.82 5.67 -83.19
CA ASN A 2 44.72 5.79 -84.14
C ASN A 2 43.64 6.72 -83.56
N THR A 3 43.07 7.59 -84.40
CA THR A 3 41.99 8.54 -84.04
C THR A 3 40.81 7.84 -83.38
N TRP A 4 40.57 6.58 -83.72
CA TRP A 4 39.61 5.68 -83.07
C TRP A 4 39.87 5.48 -81.57
N ASN A 5 41.11 5.20 -81.17
CA ASN A 5 41.47 4.95 -79.77
C ASN A 5 41.30 6.21 -78.92
N VAL A 6 41.61 7.38 -79.48
CA VAL A 6 41.43 8.67 -78.79
C VAL A 6 39.94 8.95 -78.53
N ARG A 7 39.06 8.65 -79.50
CA ARG A 7 37.60 8.79 -79.34
C ARG A 7 37.03 7.84 -78.28
N VAL A 8 37.50 6.60 -78.24
CA VAL A 8 37.06 5.62 -77.23
C VAL A 8 37.49 6.05 -75.83
N ILE A 9 38.73 6.50 -75.66
CA ILE A 9 39.23 6.98 -74.36
C ILE A 9 38.44 8.22 -73.90
N ALA A 10 38.16 9.16 -74.81
CA ALA A 10 37.36 10.33 -74.49
C ALA A 10 35.93 9.96 -74.05
N LEU A 11 35.28 9.01 -74.73
CA LEU A 11 33.95 8.53 -74.35
C LEU A 11 33.95 7.84 -72.97
N LEU A 12 34.94 6.98 -72.69
CA LEU A 12 35.06 6.33 -71.40
C LEU A 12 35.31 7.33 -70.27
N ALA A 13 36.10 8.38 -70.51
CA ALA A 13 36.33 9.45 -69.54
C ALA A 13 35.03 10.22 -69.22
N VAL A 14 34.19 10.49 -70.22
CA VAL A 14 32.89 11.15 -70.03
C VAL A 14 31.90 10.26 -69.27
N VAL A 15 31.82 8.98 -69.62
CA VAL A 15 30.94 8.02 -68.91
C VAL A 15 31.42 7.81 -67.47
N GLY A 16 32.73 7.68 -67.26
CA GLY A 16 33.33 7.52 -65.94
C GLY A 16 33.11 8.74 -65.04
N SER A 17 33.24 9.96 -65.57
CA SER A 17 33.00 11.19 -64.81
C SER A 17 31.52 11.34 -64.44
N TYR A 18 30.60 11.07 -65.38
CA TYR A 18 29.16 11.07 -65.11
C TYR A 18 28.78 10.05 -64.03
N TRP A 19 29.31 8.82 -64.13
CA TRP A 19 29.08 7.77 -63.14
C TRP A 19 29.61 8.15 -61.75
N PHE A 20 30.81 8.74 -61.69
CA PHE A 20 31.40 9.21 -60.43
C PHE A 20 30.54 10.29 -59.77
N VAL A 21 30.09 11.30 -60.53
CA VAL A 21 29.20 12.36 -60.03
C VAL A 21 27.88 11.78 -59.55
N TYR A 22 27.29 10.84 -60.29
CA TYR A 22 26.04 10.18 -59.89
C TYR A 22 26.19 9.37 -58.59
N GLN A 23 27.24 8.54 -58.48
CA GLN A 23 27.51 7.77 -57.27
C GLN A 23 27.81 8.67 -56.07
N HIS A 24 28.56 9.76 -56.30
CA HIS A 24 28.83 10.75 -55.26
C HIS A 24 27.53 11.40 -54.77
N GLY A 25 26.67 11.87 -55.67
CA GLY A 25 25.35 12.40 -55.33
C GLY A 25 24.51 11.41 -54.51
N ARG A 26 24.43 10.14 -54.95
CA ARG A 26 23.71 9.10 -54.19
C ARG A 26 24.31 8.83 -52.81
N SER A 27 25.63 8.91 -52.67
CA SER A 27 26.30 8.70 -51.38
C SER A 27 25.98 9.83 -50.39
N VAL A 28 25.94 11.07 -50.88
CA VAL A 28 25.58 12.25 -50.08
C VAL A 28 24.12 12.19 -49.66
N GLU A 29 23.19 11.87 -50.56
CA GLU A 29 21.77 11.72 -50.23
C GLU A 29 21.53 10.65 -49.17
N ARG A 30 22.21 9.49 -49.29
CA ARG A 30 22.12 8.42 -48.29
C ARG A 30 22.72 8.84 -46.95
N ALA A 31 23.82 9.57 -46.96
CA ALA A 31 24.44 10.07 -45.74
C ALA A 31 23.51 11.06 -45.03
N GLN A 32 22.91 12.00 -45.75
CA GLN A 32 21.93 12.95 -45.21
C GLN A 32 20.66 12.25 -44.70
N ALA A 33 20.15 11.28 -45.44
CA ALA A 33 19.01 10.48 -45.00
C ALA A 33 19.33 9.69 -43.73
N ALA A 34 20.53 9.11 -43.63
CA ALA A 34 20.98 8.35 -42.47
C ALA A 34 21.19 9.24 -41.23
N THR A 35 21.73 10.45 -41.39
CA THR A 35 21.86 11.39 -40.26
C THR A 35 20.49 11.90 -39.81
N ALA A 36 19.59 12.20 -40.73
CA ALA A 36 18.23 12.62 -40.42
C ALA A 36 17.40 11.49 -39.77
N SER A 37 17.59 10.22 -40.14
CA SER A 37 16.97 9.09 -39.44
C SER A 37 17.57 8.89 -38.05
N ALA A 38 18.90 8.94 -37.92
CA ALA A 38 19.56 8.78 -36.62
C ALA A 38 19.15 9.86 -35.60
N GLN A 39 18.98 11.11 -36.05
CA GLN A 39 18.46 12.18 -35.19
C GLN A 39 17.03 11.90 -34.73
N ARG A 40 16.14 11.45 -35.64
CA ARG A 40 14.77 11.07 -35.28
C ARG A 40 14.74 9.90 -34.31
N ASP A 41 15.45 8.81 -34.60
CA ASP A 41 15.53 7.63 -33.74
C ASP A 41 16.06 8.00 -32.34
N SER A 42 17.02 8.92 -32.26
CA SER A 42 17.53 9.41 -30.97
C SER A 42 16.50 10.23 -30.19
N GLY A 43 15.71 11.07 -30.88
CA GLY A 43 14.62 11.83 -30.28
C GLY A 43 13.48 10.93 -29.82
N ASP A 44 13.10 9.94 -30.64
CA ASP A 44 12.05 8.97 -30.32
C ASP A 44 12.44 8.14 -29.09
N ARG A 45 13.69 7.63 -29.03
CA ARG A 45 14.19 6.92 -27.84
C ARG A 45 14.23 7.79 -26.60
N LEU A 46 14.61 9.07 -26.73
CA LEU A 46 14.60 10.00 -25.59
C LEU A 46 13.16 10.22 -25.10
N ALA A 47 12.22 10.43 -26.02
CA ALA A 47 10.81 10.63 -25.69
C ALA A 47 10.22 9.39 -25.01
N GLU A 48 10.52 8.19 -25.51
CA GLU A 48 10.14 6.92 -24.90
C GLU A 48 10.69 6.78 -23.47
N MET A 49 12.00 6.98 -23.29
CA MET A 49 12.65 6.89 -21.97
C MET A 49 12.10 7.91 -20.97
N LEU A 50 11.78 9.14 -21.42
CA LEU A 50 11.18 10.17 -20.56
C LEU A 50 9.74 9.81 -20.20
N GLY A 51 8.97 9.27 -21.15
CA GLY A 51 7.62 8.77 -20.91
C GLY A 51 7.61 7.63 -19.89
N GLU A 52 8.45 6.61 -20.08
CA GLU A 52 8.58 5.48 -19.16
C GLU A 52 8.98 5.93 -17.75
N ARG A 53 9.97 6.83 -17.63
CA ARG A 53 10.39 7.35 -16.31
C ARG A 53 9.27 8.12 -15.63
N GLY A 54 8.50 8.90 -16.38
CA GLY A 54 7.34 9.64 -15.87
C GLY A 54 6.28 8.71 -15.30
N GLU A 55 5.94 7.63 -16.02
CA GLU A 55 4.97 6.64 -15.55
C GLU A 55 5.51 5.82 -14.36
N ARG A 56 6.77 5.37 -14.41
CA ARG A 56 7.42 4.69 -13.28
C ARG A 56 7.45 5.54 -12.01
N ALA A 57 7.70 6.84 -12.13
CA ALA A 57 7.69 7.75 -10.99
C ALA A 57 6.29 7.84 -10.35
N LYS A 58 5.23 7.90 -11.17
CA LYS A 58 3.85 7.87 -10.68
C LYS A 58 3.51 6.55 -10.00
N GLU A 59 3.95 5.43 -10.57
CA GLU A 59 3.77 4.10 -9.98
C GLU A 59 4.48 4.00 -8.62
N GLN A 60 5.74 4.44 -8.54
CA GLN A 60 6.52 4.45 -7.30
C GLN A 60 5.85 5.29 -6.23
N GLN A 61 5.38 6.49 -6.59
CA GLN A 61 4.65 7.36 -5.66
C GLN A 61 3.38 6.70 -5.12
N ARG A 62 2.63 5.98 -5.97
CA ARG A 62 1.43 5.26 -5.54
C ARG A 62 1.76 4.08 -4.61
N VAL A 63 2.84 3.36 -4.89
CA VAL A 63 3.30 2.25 -4.05
C VAL A 63 3.73 2.76 -2.68
N GLU A 64 4.55 3.80 -2.63
CA GLU A 64 5.02 4.42 -1.39
C GLU A 64 3.85 4.90 -0.53
N ALA A 65 2.88 5.59 -1.13
CA ALA A 65 1.70 6.05 -0.40
C ALA A 65 0.84 4.88 0.13
N GLN A 66 0.73 3.77 -0.62
CA GLN A 66 0.03 2.57 -0.13
C GLN A 66 0.78 1.86 1.00
N GLU A 67 2.11 1.84 0.94
CA GLU A 67 2.95 1.27 1.99
C GLU A 67 2.81 2.07 3.29
N GLU A 68 2.82 3.40 3.22
CA GLU A 68 2.59 4.28 4.38
C GLU A 68 1.21 4.04 5.01
N VAL A 69 0.16 3.96 4.19
CA VAL A 69 -1.20 3.66 4.67
C VAL A 69 -1.27 2.29 5.34
N SER A 70 -0.60 1.29 4.77
CA SER A 70 -0.55 -0.07 5.31
C SER A 70 0.20 -0.13 6.63
N ALA A 71 1.36 0.53 6.72
CA ALA A 71 2.17 0.62 7.93
C ALA A 71 1.39 1.29 9.07
N HIS A 72 0.77 2.44 8.78
CA HIS A 72 -0.04 3.16 9.76
C HIS A 72 -1.27 2.35 10.20
N ALA A 73 -1.95 1.65 9.28
CA ALA A 73 -3.07 0.78 9.64
C ALA A 73 -2.62 -0.38 10.54
N GLN A 74 -1.44 -0.97 10.27
CA GLN A 74 -0.87 -2.03 11.08
C GLN A 74 -0.51 -1.53 12.48
N GLU A 75 0.09 -0.35 12.61
CA GLU A 75 0.38 0.28 13.90
C GLU A 75 -0.90 0.52 14.71
N GLN A 76 -1.97 1.02 14.09
CA GLN A 76 -3.24 1.19 14.79
C GLN A 76 -3.83 -0.14 15.26
N ARG A 77 -3.69 -1.22 14.48
CA ARG A 77 -4.14 -2.56 14.88
C ARG A 77 -3.39 -3.05 16.10
N THR A 78 -2.06 -2.95 16.12
CA THR A 78 -1.25 -3.43 17.25
C THR A 78 -1.56 -2.64 18.53
N ILE A 79 -1.79 -1.32 18.43
CA ILE A 79 -2.21 -0.50 19.56
C ILE A 79 -3.59 -0.93 20.08
N ALA A 80 -4.58 -1.12 19.18
CA ALA A 80 -5.92 -1.53 19.56
C ALA A 80 -5.95 -2.93 20.18
N GLU A 81 -5.19 -3.88 19.63
CA GLU A 81 -5.04 -5.23 20.16
C GLU A 81 -4.39 -5.22 21.55
N GLY A 82 -3.34 -4.41 21.73
CA GLY A 82 -2.69 -4.22 23.04
C GLY A 82 -3.62 -3.62 24.09
N ALA A 83 -4.39 -2.60 23.70
CA ALA A 83 -5.39 -1.98 24.57
C ALA A 83 -6.50 -2.96 24.98
N ALA A 84 -7.01 -3.75 24.01
CA ALA A 84 -8.01 -4.78 24.27
C ALA A 84 -7.48 -5.87 25.21
N ALA A 85 -6.27 -6.37 24.98
CA ALA A 85 -5.63 -7.35 25.86
C ALA A 85 -5.41 -6.79 27.29
N GLY A 86 -4.97 -5.53 27.40
CA GLY A 86 -4.81 -4.84 28.67
C GLY A 86 -6.13 -4.70 29.44
N ALA A 87 -7.22 -4.32 28.75
CA ALA A 87 -8.55 -4.22 29.33
C ALA A 87 -9.08 -5.59 29.80
N HIS A 88 -8.91 -6.64 29.00
CA HIS A 88 -9.28 -8.01 29.38
C HIS A 88 -8.52 -8.49 30.61
N ALA A 89 -7.21 -8.28 30.67
CA ALA A 89 -6.39 -8.65 31.82
C ALA A 89 -6.78 -7.88 33.09
N ALA A 90 -7.06 -6.57 32.97
CA ALA A 90 -7.55 -5.77 34.10
C ALA A 90 -8.92 -6.27 34.60
N GLY A 91 -9.84 -6.58 33.69
CA GLY A 91 -11.14 -7.15 34.03
C GLY A 91 -11.04 -8.52 34.71
N GLN A 92 -10.13 -9.39 34.28
CA GLN A 92 -9.86 -10.67 34.96
C GLN A 92 -9.35 -10.46 36.38
N ARG A 93 -8.32 -9.62 36.57
CA ARG A 93 -7.79 -9.30 37.91
C ARG A 93 -8.87 -8.73 38.84
N LEU A 94 -9.73 -7.84 38.32
CA LEU A 94 -10.83 -7.28 39.11
C LEU A 94 -11.81 -8.37 39.57
N ARG A 95 -12.15 -9.33 38.70
CA ARG A 95 -13.01 -10.47 39.06
C ARG A 95 -12.35 -11.39 40.09
N ASP A 96 -11.05 -11.66 39.94
CA ASP A 96 -10.31 -12.50 40.88
C ASP A 96 -10.24 -11.86 42.28
N GLU A 97 -9.92 -10.56 42.36
CA GLU A 97 -9.89 -9.83 43.64
C GLU A 97 -11.29 -9.70 44.26
N ALA A 98 -12.33 -9.44 43.45
CA ALA A 98 -13.71 -9.45 43.91
C ALA A 98 -14.14 -10.83 44.46
N GLY A 99 -13.71 -11.91 43.81
CA GLY A 99 -13.95 -13.29 44.27
C GLY A 99 -13.27 -13.59 45.61
N LYS A 100 -11.99 -13.18 45.77
CA LYS A 100 -11.26 -13.30 47.04
C LYS A 100 -11.93 -12.51 48.16
N LEU A 101 -12.38 -11.28 47.89
CA LEU A 101 -13.09 -10.45 48.85
C LEU A 101 -14.44 -11.07 49.23
N ALA A 102 -15.21 -11.58 48.27
CA ALA A 102 -16.48 -12.26 48.55
C ALA A 102 -16.28 -13.51 49.43
N ALA A 103 -15.19 -14.25 49.24
CA ALA A 103 -14.84 -15.39 50.07
C ALA A 103 -14.45 -14.99 51.51
N SER A 104 -13.71 -13.89 51.70
CA SER A 104 -13.26 -13.44 53.02
C SER A 104 -14.38 -12.84 53.87
N VAL A 105 -15.33 -12.13 53.25
CA VAL A 105 -16.50 -11.53 53.92
C VAL A 105 -17.60 -12.58 54.17
N GLY A 106 -17.47 -13.77 53.58
CA GLY A 106 -18.52 -14.77 53.55
C GLY A 106 -18.81 -15.51 54.86
N CYS A 107 -17.98 -15.36 55.90
CA CYS A 107 -18.17 -15.97 57.22
C CYS A 107 -19.32 -15.28 57.97
N SER A 108 -20.52 -15.89 57.97
CA SER A 108 -21.71 -15.37 58.67
C SER A 108 -21.56 -15.50 60.19
N GLY A 109 -21.94 -14.44 60.91
CA GLY A 109 -22.20 -14.50 62.36
C GLY A 109 -23.44 -15.36 62.70
N PRO A 110 -23.64 -15.72 63.97
CA PRO A 110 -24.50 -16.82 64.41
C PRO A 110 -26.03 -16.60 64.36
N ASP A 111 -26.55 -15.49 63.80
CA ASP A 111 -28.00 -15.20 63.81
C ASP A 111 -28.76 -15.81 62.60
N PRO A 112 -29.64 -16.81 62.82
CA PRO A 112 -30.32 -17.55 61.75
C PRO A 112 -31.39 -16.73 61.00
N ALA A 113 -31.98 -15.69 61.61
CA ALA A 113 -32.96 -14.85 60.93
C ALA A 113 -32.29 -13.90 59.91
N VAL A 114 -31.08 -13.45 60.23
CA VAL A 114 -30.20 -12.70 59.31
C VAL A 114 -29.69 -13.62 58.21
N ALA A 115 -29.36 -14.87 58.53
CA ALA A 115 -28.89 -15.86 57.56
C ALA A 115 -29.92 -16.10 56.42
N ALA A 116 -31.20 -16.33 56.74
CA ALA A 116 -32.23 -16.56 55.72
C ALA A 116 -32.47 -15.35 54.79
N ARG A 117 -32.48 -14.12 55.33
CA ARG A 117 -32.59 -12.89 54.53
C ARG A 117 -31.34 -12.67 53.66
N SER A 118 -30.16 -13.01 54.19
CA SER A 118 -28.90 -12.90 53.47
C SER A 118 -28.76 -13.88 52.31
N GLU A 119 -29.46 -15.01 52.36
CA GLU A 119 -29.38 -16.04 51.31
C GLU A 119 -30.10 -15.63 50.01
N ALA A 120 -31.29 -15.05 50.11
CA ALA A 120 -32.00 -14.50 48.95
C ALA A 120 -31.19 -13.37 48.28
N ALA A 121 -30.58 -12.50 49.09
CA ALA A 121 -29.69 -11.44 48.59
C ALA A 121 -28.43 -12.01 47.92
N ARG A 122 -27.81 -13.07 48.48
CA ARG A 122 -26.67 -13.77 47.87
C ARG A 122 -27.01 -14.37 46.51
N ARG A 123 -28.16 -15.03 46.37
CA ARG A 123 -28.61 -15.60 45.10
C ARG A 123 -28.82 -14.52 44.03
N ALA A 124 -29.44 -13.39 44.40
CA ALA A 124 -29.59 -12.26 43.51
C ALA A 124 -28.23 -11.66 43.09
N ALA A 125 -27.29 -11.51 44.04
CA ALA A 125 -25.94 -11.03 43.75
C ALA A 125 -25.17 -11.94 42.79
N MET A 126 -25.27 -13.27 42.95
CA MET A 126 -24.64 -14.23 42.03
C MET A 126 -25.19 -14.09 40.60
N VAL A 127 -26.51 -13.97 40.43
CA VAL A 127 -27.12 -13.78 39.11
C VAL A 127 -26.68 -12.46 38.47
N LEU A 128 -26.69 -11.36 39.23
CA LEU A 128 -26.23 -10.06 38.74
C LEU A 128 -24.75 -10.10 38.34
N SER A 129 -23.90 -10.81 39.09
CA SER A 129 -22.49 -10.97 38.72
C SER A 129 -22.28 -11.77 37.44
N ASP A 130 -23.06 -12.84 37.20
CA ASP A 130 -23.00 -13.60 35.95
C ASP A 130 -23.49 -12.78 34.76
N LEU A 131 -24.59 -12.03 34.94
CA LEU A 131 -25.11 -11.12 33.91
C LEU A 131 -24.10 -10.02 33.57
N LEU A 132 -23.49 -9.40 34.57
CA LEU A 132 -22.45 -8.39 34.36
C LEU A 132 -21.25 -8.98 33.63
N ALA A 133 -20.78 -10.16 34.02
CA ALA A 133 -19.65 -10.83 33.36
C ALA A 133 -19.94 -11.13 31.87
N ARG A 134 -21.15 -11.59 31.54
CA ARG A 134 -21.57 -11.83 30.16
C ARG A 134 -21.72 -10.53 29.38
N ALA A 135 -22.29 -9.49 29.99
CA ALA A 135 -22.45 -8.18 29.36
C ALA A 135 -21.09 -7.55 29.04
N ASP A 136 -20.16 -7.56 30.00
CA ASP A 136 -18.79 -7.05 29.81
C ASP A 136 -18.03 -7.82 28.73
N ALA A 137 -18.17 -9.16 28.71
CA ALA A 137 -17.55 -9.98 27.67
C ALA A 137 -18.07 -9.60 26.27
N ARG A 138 -19.39 -9.41 26.11
CA ARG A 138 -19.99 -8.99 24.84
C ARG A 138 -19.63 -7.56 24.46
N ALA A 139 -19.58 -6.65 25.42
CA ALA A 139 -19.12 -5.29 25.18
C ALA A 139 -17.67 -5.28 24.68
N GLY A 140 -16.79 -6.11 25.25
CA GLY A 140 -15.40 -6.26 24.80
C GLY A 140 -15.28 -6.81 23.38
N GLU A 141 -16.03 -7.85 23.04
CA GLU A 141 -16.06 -8.41 21.68
C GLU A 141 -16.55 -7.38 20.65
N LEU A 142 -17.60 -6.63 20.99
CA LEU A 142 -18.13 -5.56 20.15
C LEU A 142 -17.11 -4.43 19.97
N ALA A 143 -16.46 -3.98 21.05
CA ALA A 143 -15.42 -2.97 20.98
C ALA A 143 -14.28 -3.41 20.04
N ALA A 144 -13.78 -4.64 20.18
CA ALA A 144 -12.73 -5.19 19.32
C ALA A 144 -13.18 -5.33 17.85
N ALA A 145 -14.46 -5.60 17.59
CA ALA A 145 -14.99 -5.62 16.22
C ALA A 145 -15.08 -4.21 15.64
N PHE A 146 -15.56 -3.22 16.41
CA PHE A 146 -15.66 -1.83 15.98
C PHE A 146 -14.29 -1.19 15.74
N ASP A 147 -13.30 -1.45 16.59
CA ASP A 147 -11.94 -0.95 16.39
C ASP A 147 -11.34 -1.49 15.09
N ARG A 148 -11.48 -2.79 14.82
CA ARG A 148 -11.03 -3.39 13.55
C ARG A 148 -11.76 -2.79 12.35
N ALA A 149 -13.08 -2.62 12.43
CA ALA A 149 -13.87 -2.03 11.36
C ALA A 149 -13.47 -0.57 11.10
N ARG A 150 -13.26 0.21 12.16
CA ARG A 150 -12.82 1.60 12.08
C ARG A 150 -11.44 1.71 11.45
N ILE A 151 -10.46 0.92 11.90
CA ILE A 151 -9.11 0.94 11.34
C ILE A 151 -9.13 0.56 9.86
N ALA A 152 -9.91 -0.47 9.49
CA ALA A 152 -10.08 -0.86 8.08
C ALA A 152 -10.73 0.24 7.25
N GLY A 153 -11.76 0.92 7.78
CA GLY A 153 -12.42 2.04 7.12
C GLY A 153 -11.48 3.22 6.90
N LEU A 154 -10.73 3.62 7.93
CA LEU A 154 -9.72 4.68 7.83
C LEU A 154 -8.60 4.34 6.84
N ALA A 155 -8.15 3.09 6.81
CA ALA A 155 -7.17 2.62 5.83
C ALA A 155 -7.72 2.70 4.40
N CYS A 156 -8.97 2.28 4.20
CA CYS A 156 -9.66 2.38 2.90
C CYS A 156 -9.74 3.84 2.43
N GLU A 157 -10.23 4.74 3.28
CA GLU A 157 -10.33 6.17 2.97
C GLU A 157 -8.96 6.78 2.64
N LYS A 158 -7.94 6.50 3.45
CA LYS A 158 -6.58 6.99 3.20
C LYS A 158 -6.01 6.45 1.89
N SER A 159 -6.22 5.16 1.58
CA SER A 159 -5.76 4.55 0.34
C SER A 159 -6.43 5.17 -0.89
N TYR A 160 -7.74 5.45 -0.81
CA TYR A 160 -8.47 6.13 -1.87
C TYR A 160 -7.95 7.56 -2.07
N ASN A 161 -7.78 8.30 -0.99
CA ASN A 161 -7.26 9.66 -1.04
C ASN A 161 -5.84 9.71 -1.62
N ALA A 162 -4.99 8.73 -1.29
CA ALA A 162 -3.63 8.61 -1.85
C ALA A 162 -3.63 8.34 -3.37
N LEU A 163 -4.66 7.68 -3.90
CA LEU A 163 -4.77 7.39 -5.33
C LEU A 163 -5.42 8.53 -6.13
N VAL A 164 -6.33 9.28 -5.52
CA VAL A 164 -7.19 10.24 -6.23
C VAL A 164 -6.76 11.69 -6.01
N LYS A 165 -6.16 12.02 -4.87
CA LYS A 165 -5.76 13.40 -4.58
C LYS A 165 -4.38 13.67 -5.21
N PRO A 166 -4.24 14.71 -6.05
CA PRO A 166 -2.93 15.09 -6.57
C PRO A 166 -2.00 15.45 -5.40
N PRO A 167 -0.70 15.10 -5.46
CA PRO A 167 0.28 15.63 -4.52
C PRO A 167 0.26 17.16 -4.64
N GLY A 168 -0.07 17.84 -3.55
CA GLY A 168 0.01 19.30 -3.46
C GLY A 168 1.44 19.77 -3.36
#